data_AF-A0A158DXJ0-F1
#
_entry.id   AF-A0A158DXJ0-F1
#
_cell.length_a   1.000
_cell.length_b   1.000
_cell.length_c   1.000
_cell.angle_alpha   90.00
_cell.angle_beta   90.00
_cell.angle_gamma   90.00
#
_symmetry.space_group_name_H-M   'P 1'
#
loop_
_entity.id
_entity.type
_entity.pdbx_description
1 polymer ?
#
loop_
_entity_poly.entity_id
_entity_poly.type
_entity_poly.pdbx_seq_one_letter_code
_entity_poly.pdbx_strand_id
1 'polypeptide(L)'
;MAYSCIDFVDDVLNDMVIRSWIKPGQYGADDPQAQCNAVLGAIIDADLSLRLAADAKQFHAELLDSVETLTAVAEQYGASALANVIYLQTAILKGGVIELTREEAENFSFVRDLPSGGRWWQSVTLIE
;
A
#
# COMPACT_ATOMS: atom_id res chain seq x y z
N MET A 1 1.36 42.97 10.11
CA MET A 1 1.75 41.96 11.12
C MET A 1 2.82 41.09 10.49
N ALA A 2 3.88 40.76 11.23
CA ALA A 2 4.92 39.85 10.73
C ALA A 2 4.44 38.41 10.92
N TYR A 3 4.64 37.56 9.92
CA TYR A 3 4.38 36.13 10.01
C TYR A 3 5.31 35.51 11.06
N SER A 4 4.73 34.81 12.03
CA SER A 4 5.42 34.25 13.18
C SER A 4 5.60 32.74 13.06
N CYS A 5 6.44 32.15 13.92
CA CYS A 5 6.59 30.71 13.99
C CYS A 5 5.29 30.00 14.43
N ILE A 6 4.42 30.68 15.18
CA ILE A 6 3.13 30.12 15.59
C ILE A 6 2.19 30.05 14.39
N ASP A 7 2.14 31.11 13.58
CA ASP A 7 1.32 31.11 12.34
C ASP A 7 1.75 29.96 11.40
N PHE A 8 3.06 29.73 11.27
CA PHE A 8 3.58 28.60 10.49
C PHE A 8 3.16 27.24 11.04
N VAL A 9 3.25 27.03 12.36
CA VAL A 9 2.85 25.77 12.99
C VAL A 9 1.36 25.53 12.79
N ASP A 10 0.52 26.55 13.03
CA ASP A 10 -0.92 26.45 12.86
C ASP A 10 -1.30 26.15 11.40
N ASP A 11 -0.68 26.82 10.43
CA ASP A 11 -0.93 26.59 9.00
C ASP A 11 -0.60 25.15 8.59
N VAL A 12 0.55 24.62 9.02
CA VAL A 12 0.97 23.24 8.71
C VAL A 12 0.03 22.23 9.36
N LEU A 13 -0.28 22.39 10.64
CA LEU A 13 -1.16 21.49 11.37
C LEU A 13 -2.57 21.50 10.78
N ASN A 14 -3.10 22.68 10.43
CA ASN A 14 -4.41 22.81 9.81
C ASN A 14 -4.47 22.15 8.43
N ASP A 15 -3.46 22.33 7.57
CA ASP A 15 -3.42 21.66 6.26
C ASP A 15 -3.38 20.14 6.40
N MET A 16 -2.58 19.61 7.33
CA MET A 16 -2.51 18.16 7.56
C MET A 16 -3.82 17.59 8.12
N VAL A 17 -4.55 18.34 8.96
CA VAL A 17 -5.91 17.97 9.40
C VAL A 17 -6.89 17.97 8.22
N ILE A 18 -6.85 19.00 7.37
CA ILE A 18 -7.71 19.11 6.18
C ILE A 18 -7.50 17.90 5.25
N ARG A 19 -6.25 17.47 5.08
CA ARG A 19 -5.89 16.27 4.31
C ARG A 19 -6.23 14.95 5.01
N SER A 20 -6.72 15.00 6.25
CA SER A 20 -6.97 13.84 7.11
C SER A 20 -5.73 12.99 7.39
N TRP A 21 -4.53 13.59 7.27
CA TRP A 21 -3.27 12.92 7.58
C TRP A 21 -3.05 12.86 9.10
N ILE A 22 -3.66 13.79 9.82
CA ILE A 22 -3.65 13.85 11.27
C ILE A 22 -5.04 14.15 11.84
N LYS A 23 -5.28 13.78 13.10
CA LYS A 23 -6.55 14.02 13.79
C LYS A 23 -6.50 15.23 14.72
N PRO A 24 -7.57 16.05 14.76
CA PRO A 24 -7.72 17.07 15.81
C PRO A 24 -7.66 16.43 17.20
N GLY A 25 -6.81 16.97 18.08
CA GLY A 25 -6.69 16.51 19.47
C GLY A 25 -5.75 15.32 19.71
N GLN A 26 -5.02 14.85 18.68
CA GLN A 26 -3.98 13.84 18.87
C GLN A 26 -2.69 14.39 19.55
N TYR A 27 -2.54 15.71 19.61
CA TYR A 27 -1.43 16.44 20.23
C TYR A 27 -1.97 17.59 21.09
N GLY A 28 -1.21 17.99 22.11
CA GLY A 28 -1.50 19.20 22.89
C GLY A 28 -1.25 20.47 22.08
N ALA A 29 -2.09 21.50 22.25
CA ALA A 29 -1.93 22.78 21.55
C ALA A 29 -0.62 23.50 21.93
N ASP A 30 -0.14 23.28 23.15
CA ASP A 30 1.11 23.86 23.66
C ASP A 30 2.25 22.83 23.78
N ASP A 31 2.20 21.75 22.99
CA ASP A 31 3.23 20.71 22.95
C ASP A 31 3.87 20.61 21.55
N PRO A 32 4.89 21.45 21.27
CA PRO A 32 5.60 21.44 19.98
C PRO A 32 6.25 20.10 19.66
N GLN A 33 6.65 19.32 20.67
CA GLN A 33 7.27 18.02 20.45
C GLN A 33 6.22 16.99 20.01
N ALA A 34 5.05 16.95 20.64
CA ALA A 34 3.95 16.10 20.21
C ALA A 34 3.44 16.48 18.80
N GLN A 35 3.36 17.78 18.50
CA GLN A 35 3.02 18.29 17.17
C GLN A 35 4.04 17.81 16.12
N CYS A 36 5.33 18.00 16.39
CA CYS A 36 6.41 17.57 15.50
C CYS A 36 6.36 16.05 15.24
N ASN A 37 6.24 15.24 16.30
CA ASN A 37 6.14 13.79 16.18
C ASN A 37 4.95 13.37 15.32
N ALA A 38 3.81 14.05 15.46
CA ALA A 38 2.62 13.72 14.71
C ALA A 38 2.74 14.10 13.22
N VAL A 39 3.34 15.25 12.92
CA VAL A 39 3.66 15.67 11.55
C VAL A 39 4.61 14.66 10.89
N LEU A 40 5.71 14.32 11.57
CA LEU A 40 6.69 13.36 11.05
C LEU A 40 6.09 11.96 10.86
N GLY A 41 5.28 11.49 11.81
CA GLY A 41 4.56 10.22 11.69
C GLY A 41 3.65 10.20 10.47
N ALA A 42 2.84 11.23 10.28
CA ALA A 42 1.94 11.34 9.13
C ALA A 42 2.69 11.41 7.78
N ILE A 43 3.85 12.08 7.73
CA ILE A 43 4.70 12.10 6.52
C ILE A 43 5.25 10.70 6.23
N ILE A 44 5.70 9.97 7.25
CA ILE A 44 6.21 8.60 7.11
C ILE A 44 5.10 7.67 6.60
N ASP A 45 3.90 7.76 7.19
CA ASP A 45 2.74 6.95 6.78
C ASP A 45 2.31 7.27 5.34
N ALA A 46 2.36 8.54 4.94
CA ALA A 46 2.07 8.97 3.58
C ALA A 46 3.13 8.44 2.58
N ASP A 47 4.42 8.53 2.90
CA ASP A 47 5.50 7.97 2.07
C ASP A 47 5.35 6.45 1.92
N LEU A 48 5.07 5.73 3.01
CA LEU A 48 4.80 4.29 2.95
C LEU A 48 3.60 3.99 2.04
N SER A 49 2.49 4.71 2.20
CA SER A 49 1.29 4.52 1.38
C SER A 49 1.54 4.78 -0.10
N LEU A 50 2.35 5.80 -0.42
CA LEU A 50 2.74 6.11 -1.80
C LEU A 50 3.60 5.00 -2.42
N ARG A 51 4.54 4.43 -1.65
CA ARG A 51 5.38 3.31 -2.10
C ARG A 51 4.54 2.07 -2.37
N LEU A 52 3.64 1.72 -1.45
CA LEU A 52 2.74 0.56 -1.61
C LEU A 52 1.79 0.74 -2.81
N ALA A 53 1.29 1.96 -3.06
CA ALA A 53 0.50 2.26 -4.25
C ALA A 53 1.32 2.14 -5.54
N ALA A 54 2.58 2.58 -5.53
CA ALA A 54 3.49 2.42 -6.67
C ALA A 54 3.79 0.93 -6.95
N ASP A 55 4.01 0.14 -5.90
CA ASP A 55 4.23 -1.31 -5.99
C ASP A 55 2.99 -2.03 -6.54
N ALA A 56 1.79 -1.73 -6.03
CA ALA A 56 0.55 -2.32 -6.54
C ALA A 56 0.28 -1.95 -8.01
N LYS A 57 0.64 -0.74 -8.42
CA LYS A 57 0.58 -0.31 -9.82
C LYS A 57 1.60 -1.06 -10.68
N GLN A 58 2.82 -1.25 -10.19
CA GLN A 58 3.86 -1.99 -10.90
C GLN A 58 3.46 -3.47 -11.06
N PHE A 59 2.96 -4.11 -10.01
CA PHE A 59 2.44 -5.47 -10.08
C PHE A 59 1.38 -5.63 -11.18
N HIS A 60 0.41 -4.71 -11.23
CA HIS A 60 -0.64 -4.75 -12.26
C HIS A 60 -0.08 -4.58 -13.68
N ALA A 61 0.91 -3.70 -13.86
CA ALA A 61 1.56 -3.52 -15.16
C ALA A 61 2.34 -4.77 -15.59
N GLU A 62 3.17 -5.33 -14.69
CA GLU A 62 3.93 -6.57 -14.95
C GLU A 62 3.01 -7.75 -15.28
N LEU A 63 1.87 -7.86 -14.58
CA LEU A 63 0.87 -8.87 -14.86
C LEU A 63 0.29 -8.72 -16.27
N LEU A 64 -0.17 -7.52 -16.64
CA LEU A 64 -0.75 -7.29 -17.96
C LEU A 64 0.28 -7.44 -19.08
N ASP A 65 1.54 -7.10 -18.85
CA ASP A 65 2.61 -7.39 -19.81
C ASP A 65 2.84 -8.91 -19.99
N SER A 66 2.57 -9.71 -18.95
CA SER A 66 2.73 -11.18 -18.99
C SER A 66 1.53 -11.94 -19.56
N VAL A 67 0.30 -11.50 -19.30
CA VAL A 67 -0.92 -12.23 -19.69
C VAL A 67 -1.84 -11.47 -20.64
N GLU A 68 -1.49 -10.23 -21.01
CA GLU A 68 -2.25 -9.28 -21.84
C GLU A 68 -3.58 -8.80 -21.24
N THR A 69 -4.37 -9.68 -20.61
CA THR A 69 -5.67 -9.38 -20.02
C THR A 69 -5.91 -10.16 -18.73
N LEU A 70 -6.80 -9.63 -17.88
CA LEU A 70 -7.24 -10.37 -16.67
C LEU A 70 -8.04 -11.63 -17.01
N THR A 71 -8.77 -11.64 -18.13
CA THR A 71 -9.49 -12.84 -18.60
C THR A 71 -8.54 -13.97 -18.95
N ALA A 72 -7.39 -13.66 -19.56
CA ALA A 72 -6.36 -14.64 -19.86
C ALA A 72 -5.80 -15.33 -18.59
N VAL A 73 -5.79 -14.65 -17.43
CA VAL A 73 -5.45 -15.30 -16.15
C VAL A 73 -6.42 -16.43 -15.83
N ALA A 74 -7.73 -16.18 -15.99
CA ALA A 74 -8.75 -17.19 -15.73
C ALA A 74 -8.72 -18.34 -16.74
N GLU A 75 -8.40 -18.04 -18.01
CA GLU A 75 -8.30 -19.05 -19.07
C GLU A 75 -7.06 -19.94 -18.92
N GLN A 76 -5.93 -19.38 -18.48
CA GLN A 76 -4.66 -20.11 -18.36
C GLN A 76 -4.46 -20.78 -16.99
N TYR A 77 -4.87 -20.11 -15.92
CA TYR A 77 -4.59 -20.52 -14.54
C TYR A 77 -5.86 -20.76 -13.69
N GLY A 78 -7.04 -20.51 -14.26
CA GLY A 78 -8.33 -20.74 -13.60
C GLY A 78 -8.88 -19.52 -12.86
N ALA A 79 -10.18 -19.54 -12.57
CA ALA A 79 -10.90 -18.43 -11.93
C ALA A 79 -10.36 -18.08 -10.53
N SER A 80 -9.92 -19.08 -9.76
CA SER A 80 -9.32 -18.85 -8.44
C SER A 80 -8.01 -18.08 -8.53
N ALA A 81 -7.19 -18.32 -9.56
CA ALA A 81 -5.95 -17.57 -9.79
C ALA A 81 -6.23 -16.10 -10.10
N LEU A 82 -7.28 -15.81 -10.90
CA LEU A 82 -7.73 -14.44 -11.14
C LEU A 82 -8.17 -13.75 -9.85
N ALA A 83 -8.95 -14.42 -9.00
CA ALA A 83 -9.33 -13.87 -7.70
C ALA A 83 -8.09 -13.57 -6.83
N ASN A 84 -7.13 -14.50 -6.78
CA ASN A 84 -5.89 -14.35 -6.03
C ASN A 84 -5.01 -13.20 -6.54
N VAL A 85 -5.00 -12.92 -7.85
CA VAL A 85 -4.34 -11.73 -8.41
C VAL A 85 -4.92 -10.46 -7.81
N ILE A 86 -6.25 -10.34 -7.76
CA ILE A 86 -6.92 -9.13 -7.25
C ILE A 86 -6.70 -8.98 -5.75
N TYR A 87 -6.76 -10.10 -5.01
CA TYR A 87 -6.43 -10.09 -3.58
C TYR A 87 -4.98 -9.73 -3.33
N LEU A 88 -4.04 -10.26 -4.12
CA LEU A 88 -2.62 -9.93 -4.01
C LEU A 88 -2.36 -8.44 -4.29
N GLN A 89 -2.94 -7.89 -5.36
CA GLN A 89 -2.82 -6.45 -5.65
C GLN A 89 -3.33 -5.60 -4.48
N THR A 90 -4.46 -6.00 -3.89
CA THR A 90 -5.04 -5.32 -2.73
C THR A 90 -4.16 -5.46 -1.49
N ALA A 91 -3.56 -6.63 -1.28
CA ALA A 91 -2.63 -6.88 -0.19
C ALA A 91 -1.38 -6.01 -0.32
N ILE A 92 -0.76 -5.96 -1.51
CA ILE A 92 0.39 -5.08 -1.80
C ILE A 92 0.01 -3.61 -1.53
N LEU A 93 -1.14 -3.15 -2.05
CA LEU A 93 -1.61 -1.78 -1.86
C LEU A 93 -1.76 -1.40 -0.38
N LYS A 94 -2.12 -2.36 0.48
CA LYS A 94 -2.35 -2.17 1.91
C LYS A 94 -1.15 -2.57 2.79
N GLY A 95 -0.05 -3.04 2.20
CA GLY A 95 1.10 -3.57 2.94
C GLY A 95 0.77 -4.86 3.73
N GLY A 96 -0.19 -5.64 3.25
CA GLY A 96 -0.66 -6.89 3.86
C GLY A 96 -0.22 -8.15 3.12
N VAL A 97 -0.87 -9.25 3.46
CA VAL A 97 -0.64 -10.58 2.88
C VAL A 97 -1.96 -11.23 2.47
N ILE A 98 -1.89 -12.15 1.51
CA ILE A 98 -2.93 -13.14 1.25
C ILE A 98 -2.51 -14.50 1.79
N GLU A 99 -3.49 -15.30 2.19
CA GLU A 99 -3.27 -16.68 2.63
C GLU A 99 -3.71 -17.62 1.52
N LEU A 100 -2.83 -18.54 1.14
CA LEU A 100 -3.10 -19.56 0.13
C LEU A 100 -2.80 -20.95 0.69
N THR A 101 -3.66 -21.91 0.38
CA THR A 101 -3.33 -23.33 0.54
C THR A 101 -2.18 -23.71 -0.38
N ARG A 102 -1.56 -24.88 -0.15
CA ARG A 102 -0.48 -25.37 -1.03
C ARG A 102 -0.92 -25.52 -2.49
N GLU A 103 -2.12 -26.06 -2.71
CA GLU A 103 -2.69 -26.22 -4.05
C GLU A 103 -2.92 -24.87 -4.74
N GLU A 104 -3.48 -23.90 -4.03
CA GLU A 104 -3.68 -22.55 -4.57
C GLU A 104 -2.36 -21.86 -4.88
N ALA A 105 -1.33 -22.04 -4.03
CA ALA A 105 -0.01 -21.47 -4.25
C ALA A 105 0.71 -22.09 -5.46
N GLU A 106 0.51 -23.38 -5.72
CA GLU A 106 1.02 -24.05 -6.93
C GLU A 106 0.37 -23.47 -8.19
N ASN A 107 -0.97 -23.35 -8.19
CA ASN A 107 -1.72 -22.76 -9.30
C ASN A 107 -1.42 -21.26 -9.51
N PHE A 108 -0.98 -20.57 -8.46
CA PHE A 108 -0.65 -19.15 -8.48
C PHE A 108 0.85 -18.86 -8.68
N SER A 109 1.67 -19.90 -8.83
CA SER A 109 3.14 -19.79 -8.86
C SER A 109 3.69 -18.94 -10.00
N PHE A 110 2.93 -18.75 -11.10
CA PHE A 110 3.31 -17.89 -12.23
C PHE A 110 3.61 -16.44 -11.83
N VAL A 111 3.04 -15.95 -10.71
CA VAL A 111 3.36 -14.62 -10.17
C VAL A 111 4.85 -14.49 -9.82
N ARG A 112 5.51 -15.59 -9.46
CA ARG A 112 6.96 -15.60 -9.17
C ARG A 112 7.82 -15.36 -10.40
N ASP A 113 7.29 -15.66 -11.58
CA ASP A 113 7.99 -15.52 -12.87
C ASP A 113 7.89 -14.09 -13.43
N LEU A 114 7.06 -13.23 -12.82
CA LEU A 114 7.01 -11.80 -13.14
C LEU A 114 8.38 -11.14 -12.84
N PRO A 115 8.70 -10.01 -13.51
CA PRO A 115 9.99 -9.32 -13.31
C PRO A 115 10.32 -9.03 -11.85
N SER A 116 9.30 -8.70 -11.05
CA SER A 116 9.42 -8.46 -9.61
C SER A 116 8.74 -9.54 -8.76
N GLY A 117 8.53 -10.74 -9.31
CA GLY A 117 7.74 -11.81 -8.70
C GLY A 117 8.18 -12.18 -7.27
N GLY A 118 9.48 -12.16 -7.00
CA GLY A 118 10.01 -12.38 -5.65
C GLY A 118 9.57 -11.32 -4.62
N ARG A 119 9.36 -10.06 -5.03
CA ARG A 119 8.81 -9.00 -4.16
C ARG A 119 7.33 -9.22 -3.93
N TRP A 120 6.56 -9.49 -4.99
CA TRP A 120 5.12 -9.73 -4.90
C TRP A 120 4.80 -10.94 -4.02
N TRP A 121 5.62 -11.98 -4.09
CA TRP A 121 5.45 -13.18 -3.29
C TRP A 121 5.69 -12.98 -1.79
N GLN A 122 6.29 -11.87 -1.35
CA GLN A 122 6.39 -11.54 0.08
C GLN A 122 5.01 -11.24 0.70
N SER A 123 4.04 -10.86 -0.13
CA SER A 123 2.64 -10.67 0.28
C SER A 123 1.82 -11.96 0.20
N VAL A 124 2.45 -13.14 0.12
CA VAL A 124 1.78 -14.44 0.12
C VAL A 124 2.27 -15.28 1.32
N THR A 125 1.32 -15.76 2.12
CA THR A 125 1.56 -16.70 3.22
C THR A 125 0.89 -18.03 2.91
N LEU A 126 1.57 -19.14 3.22
CA LEU A 126 1.01 -20.47 3.04
C LEU A 126 0.28 -20.93 4.30
N ILE A 127 -0.93 -21.46 4.12
CA ILE A 127 -1.72 -22.11 5.17
C ILE A 127 -1.84 -23.61 4.88
N GLU A 128 -1.99 -24.40 5.95
CA GLU A 128 -2.10 -25.87 5.89
C GLU A 128 -3.39 -26.35 5.21
#